data_AF-A0A432QG10-F1
#
_entry.id   AF-A0A432QG10-F1
#
_cell.length_a   1.000
_cell.length_b   1.000
_cell.length_c   1.000
_cell.angle_alpha   90.00
_cell.angle_beta   90.00
_cell.angle_gamma   90.00
#
_symmetry.space_group_name_H-M   'P 1'
#
loop_
_entity.id
_entity.type
_entity.pdbx_description
1 polymer ?
#
loop_
_entity_poly.entity_id
_entity_poly.type
_entity_poly.pdbx_seq_one_letter_code
_entity_poly.pdbx_strand_id
1 'polypeptide(L)'
;MITALQGIAEQRIEQFFQDGRGEDLSHWKNKPLPLKDDMANVPAHLRMAYRILKNAGYVPEEVTIRKEIANLESMLANCSDEQIKIKQMKKLDFLRYKLESRTGKILPVRDSAYRAKLIDNITVK
;
A
#
# COMPACT_ATOMS: atom_id res chain seq x y z
N MET A 1 -18.91 3.72 23.70
CA MET A 1 -19.20 4.97 22.97
C MET A 1 -19.59 4.62 21.55
N ILE A 2 -20.82 4.92 21.16
CA ILE A 2 -21.23 4.83 19.76
C ILE A 2 -20.45 5.92 19.01
N THR A 3 -19.61 5.53 18.07
CA THR A 3 -18.82 6.48 17.28
C THR A 3 -19.73 7.22 16.31
N ALA A 4 -19.43 8.47 15.95
CA ALA A 4 -20.23 9.25 14.98
C ALA A 4 -20.48 8.51 13.65
N LEU A 5 -19.51 7.69 13.24
CA LEU A 5 -19.61 6.82 12.06
C LEU A 5 -20.70 5.76 12.17
N GLN A 6 -20.91 5.21 13.36
CA GLN A 6 -21.96 4.23 13.60
C GLN A 6 -23.35 4.89 13.55
N GLY A 7 -23.48 6.13 14.06
CA GLY A 7 -24.71 6.91 13.90
C GLY A 7 -25.06 7.18 12.43
N ILE A 8 -24.06 7.57 11.62
CA ILE A 8 -24.24 7.78 10.18
C ILE A 8 -24.60 6.46 9.46
N ALA A 9 -23.98 5.35 9.86
CA ALA A 9 -24.28 4.04 9.31
C ALA A 9 -25.74 3.64 9.58
N GLU A 10 -26.20 3.80 10.82
CA GLU A 10 -27.57 3.48 11.23
C GLU A 10 -28.59 4.32 10.46
N GLN A 11 -28.38 5.64 10.37
CA GLN A 11 -29.25 6.53 9.60
C GLN A 11 -29.36 6.13 8.13
N ARG A 12 -28.25 5.70 7.51
CA ARG A 12 -28.27 5.23 6.12
C ARG A 12 -28.99 3.91 5.95
N ILE A 13 -28.86 3.00 6.91
CA ILE A 13 -29.58 1.72 6.90
C ILE A 13 -31.08 2.01 7.02
N GLU A 14 -31.48 2.87 7.95
CA GLU A 14 -32.88 3.26 8.12
C GLU A 14 -33.45 3.92 6.86
N GLN A 15 -32.73 4.86 6.25
CA GLN A 15 -33.10 5.46 4.96
C GLN A 15 -33.27 4.41 3.86
N PHE A 16 -32.37 3.42 3.77
CA PHE A 16 -32.47 2.36 2.78
C PHE A 16 -33.77 1.54 2.92
N PHE A 17 -34.21 1.27 4.15
CA PHE A 17 -35.48 0.60 4.40
C PHE A 17 -36.69 1.52 4.18
N GLN A 18 -36.60 2.80 4.56
CA GLN A 18 -37.66 3.79 4.32
C GLN A 18 -37.92 4.01 2.82
N ASP A 19 -36.87 3.96 2.00
CA ASP A 19 -36.96 4.08 0.54
C ASP A 19 -37.58 2.83 -0.15
N GLY A 20 -38.04 1.82 0.61
CA GLY A 20 -38.60 0.57 0.09
C GLY A 20 -37.56 -0.36 -0.57
N ARG A 21 -36.27 -0.02 -0.54
CA ARG A 21 -35.19 -0.81 -1.16
C ARG A 21 -34.82 -2.07 -0.37
N GLY A 22 -35.30 -2.18 0.87
CA GLY A 22 -35.03 -3.30 1.77
C GLY A 22 -36.08 -4.41 1.78
N GLU A 23 -37.16 -4.32 1.00
CA GLU A 23 -38.22 -5.34 0.99
C GLU A 23 -37.75 -6.69 0.41
N ASP A 24 -36.91 -6.65 -0.63
CA ASP A 24 -36.36 -7.87 -1.26
C ASP A 24 -34.83 -7.91 -1.24
N LEU A 25 -34.28 -8.67 -0.30
CA LEU A 25 -32.85 -8.96 -0.16
C LEU A 25 -32.43 -10.27 -0.83
N SER A 26 -33.34 -10.95 -1.55
CA SER A 26 -33.07 -12.26 -2.16
C SER A 26 -31.88 -12.24 -3.13
N HIS A 27 -31.65 -11.11 -3.80
CA HIS A 27 -30.52 -10.87 -4.69
C HIS A 27 -29.14 -10.87 -3.99
N TRP A 28 -29.09 -10.82 -2.66
CA TRP A 28 -27.88 -11.00 -1.85
C TRP A 28 -27.74 -12.42 -1.28
N LYS A 29 -28.80 -13.23 -1.32
CA LYS A 29 -28.80 -14.59 -0.78
C LYS A 29 -27.78 -15.44 -1.54
N ASN A 30 -26.96 -16.18 -0.80
CA ASN A 30 -25.88 -17.03 -1.33
C ASN A 30 -24.80 -16.29 -2.14
N LYS A 31 -24.76 -14.95 -2.11
CA LYS A 31 -23.61 -14.23 -2.65
C LYS A 31 -22.44 -14.36 -1.68
N PRO A 32 -21.23 -14.70 -2.17
CA PRO A 32 -20.05 -14.69 -1.33
C PRO A 32 -19.82 -13.27 -0.81
N LEU A 33 -19.41 -13.14 0.46
CA LEU A 33 -18.93 -11.85 0.95
C LEU A 33 -17.75 -11.38 0.07
N PRO A 34 -17.60 -10.06 -0.15
CA PRO A 34 -16.46 -9.52 -0.87
C PRO A 34 -15.15 -10.11 -0.31
N LEU A 35 -14.37 -10.73 -1.19
CA LEU A 35 -13.18 -11.46 -0.79
C LEU A 35 -12.11 -10.48 -0.28
N LYS A 36 -11.60 -10.77 0.92
CA LYS A 36 -10.45 -10.14 1.59
C LYS A 36 -10.61 -8.66 1.85
N ASP A 37 -10.72 -8.31 3.13
CA ASP A 37 -10.43 -6.95 3.55
C ASP A 37 -8.98 -6.63 3.16
N ASP A 38 -8.77 -5.79 2.15
CA ASP A 38 -7.46 -5.24 1.77
C ASP A 38 -6.70 -4.65 2.98
N MET A 39 -7.43 -4.38 4.07
CA MET A 39 -6.96 -3.80 5.31
C MET A 39 -6.87 -4.83 6.47
N ALA A 40 -6.81 -6.13 6.17
CA ALA A 40 -6.63 -7.18 7.19
C ALA A 40 -5.40 -6.96 8.09
N ASN A 41 -4.34 -6.37 7.53
CA ASN A 41 -3.10 -6.02 8.23
C ASN A 41 -3.21 -4.71 9.06
N VAL A 42 -4.34 -4.00 9.00
CA VAL A 42 -4.58 -2.76 9.74
C VAL A 42 -5.39 -3.09 11.00
N PRO A 43 -5.02 -2.56 12.18
CA PRO A 43 -5.80 -2.71 13.40
C PRO A 43 -7.25 -2.28 13.22
N ALA A 44 -8.20 -3.03 13.81
CA ALA A 44 -9.65 -2.84 13.56
C ALA A 44 -10.13 -1.39 13.77
N HIS A 45 -9.62 -0.71 14.79
CA HIS A 45 -9.97 0.67 15.12
C HIS A 45 -9.45 1.71 14.10
N LEU A 46 -8.45 1.36 13.28
CA LEU A 46 -7.88 2.26 12.26
C LEU A 46 -8.47 2.03 10.86
N ARG A 47 -9.04 0.85 10.58
CA ARG A 47 -9.50 0.47 9.23
C ARG A 47 -10.48 1.49 8.63
N MET A 48 -11.39 2.03 9.44
CA MET A 48 -12.38 2.97 8.94
C MET A 48 -11.74 4.30 8.49
N ALA A 49 -10.80 4.83 9.27
CA ALA A 49 -10.06 6.04 8.90
C ALA A 49 -9.24 5.82 7.62
N TYR A 50 -8.52 4.70 7.52
CA TYR A 50 -7.76 4.34 6.31
C TYR A 50 -8.66 4.16 5.09
N ARG A 51 -9.86 3.59 5.25
CA ARG A 51 -10.81 3.40 4.15
C ARG A 51 -11.39 4.71 3.65
N ILE A 52 -11.69 5.65 4.56
CA ILE A 52 -12.12 7.01 4.18
C ILE A 52 -11.02 7.69 3.36
N LEU A 53 -9.76 7.65 3.82
CA LEU A 53 -8.63 8.23 3.10
C LEU A 53 -8.40 7.57 1.73
N LYS A 54 -8.44 6.24 1.65
CA LYS A 54 -8.32 5.48 0.39
C LYS A 54 -9.42 5.87 -0.60
N ASN A 55 -10.67 5.91 -0.15
CA ASN A 55 -11.83 6.25 -0.99
C ASN A 55 -11.81 7.71 -1.45
N ALA A 56 -11.25 8.62 -0.65
CA ALA A 56 -11.04 10.02 -1.01
C ALA A 56 -9.87 10.23 -1.99
N GLY A 57 -9.20 9.16 -2.44
CA GLY A 57 -8.04 9.23 -3.32
C GLY A 57 -6.76 9.71 -2.61
N TYR A 58 -6.75 9.75 -1.28
CA TYR A 58 -5.58 10.14 -0.51
C TYR A 58 -4.58 8.97 -0.48
N VAL A 59 -3.58 9.06 -1.37
CA VAL A 59 -2.50 8.08 -1.47
C VAL A 59 -1.36 8.54 -0.55
N PRO A 60 -0.96 7.73 0.45
CA PRO A 60 0.19 8.07 1.30
C PRO A 60 1.44 8.33 0.45
N GLU A 61 2.28 9.27 0.86
CA GLU A 61 3.51 9.63 0.14
C GLU A 61 4.45 8.42 -0.01
N GLU A 62 4.39 7.47 0.91
CA GLU A 62 5.15 6.21 0.83
C GLU A 62 4.78 5.41 -0.42
N VAL A 63 3.51 5.44 -0.82
CA VAL A 63 3.03 4.73 -2.02
C VAL A 63 3.50 5.45 -3.28
N THR A 64 3.53 6.79 -3.29
CA THR A 64 4.04 7.56 -4.44
C THR A 64 5.55 7.36 -4.60
N ILE A 65 6.31 7.40 -3.50
CA ILE A 65 7.75 7.12 -3.50
C ILE A 65 8.03 5.69 -3.98
N ARG A 66 7.25 4.69 -3.52
CA ARG A 66 7.38 3.30 -4.01
C ARG A 66 7.14 3.17 -5.52
N LYS A 67 6.16 3.90 -6.06
CA LYS A 67 5.91 3.93 -7.51
C LYS A 67 7.09 4.55 -8.26
N GLU A 68 7.66 5.64 -7.74
CA GLU A 68 8.82 6.29 -8.37
C GLU A 68 10.06 5.38 -8.36
N ILE A 69 10.31 4.67 -7.25
CA ILE A 69 11.37 3.67 -7.14
C ILE A 69 11.19 2.58 -8.22
N ALA A 70 9.99 2.00 -8.33
CA ALA A 70 9.72 0.94 -9.31
C ALA A 70 9.89 1.43 -10.77
N ASN A 71 9.50 2.67 -11.06
CA ASN A 71 9.69 3.29 -12.36
C ASN A 71 11.17 3.52 -12.68
N LEU A 72 11.97 3.97 -11.71
CA LEU A 72 13.40 4.17 -11.90
C LEU A 72 14.14 2.84 -12.09
N GLU A 73 13.75 1.80 -11.36
CA GLU A 73 14.32 0.45 -11.51
C GLU A 73 14.04 -0.10 -12.93
N SER A 74 12.82 0.07 -13.46
CA SER A 74 12.48 -0.37 -14.81
C SER A 74 13.18 0.44 -15.91
N MET A 75 13.38 1.75 -15.69
CA MET A 75 14.17 2.60 -16.59
C MET A 75 15.64 2.20 -16.59
N LEU A 76 16.22 1.93 -15.42
CA LEU A 76 17.62 1.51 -15.26
C LEU A 76 17.90 0.15 -15.90
N ALA A 77 16.93 -0.76 -15.88
CA ALA A 77 17.06 -2.09 -16.51
C ALA A 77 17.26 -2.00 -18.04
N ASN A 78 16.71 -0.97 -18.68
CA ASN A 78 16.76 -0.79 -20.13
C ASN A 78 17.71 0.35 -20.58
N CYS A 79 18.52 0.90 -19.67
CA CYS A 79 19.37 2.05 -19.96
C CYS A 79 20.79 1.61 -20.38
N SER A 80 21.19 1.99 -21.60
CA SER A 80 22.52 1.67 -22.18
C SER A 80 23.58 2.75 -21.89
N ASP A 81 23.16 3.95 -21.49
CA ASP A 81 24.07 5.09 -21.24
C ASP A 81 24.55 5.08 -19.79
N GLU A 82 25.86 4.91 -19.61
CA GLU A 82 26.53 4.75 -18.32
C GLU A 82 26.48 6.02 -17.46
N GLN A 83 26.54 7.22 -18.06
CA GLN A 83 26.45 8.49 -17.34
C GLN A 83 25.04 8.71 -16.78
N ILE A 84 24.02 8.41 -17.59
CA ILE A 84 22.62 8.47 -17.18
C ILE A 84 22.35 7.43 -16.09
N LYS A 85 22.89 6.22 -16.23
CA LYS A 85 22.76 5.14 -15.25
C LYS A 85 23.29 5.52 -13.87
N ILE A 86 24.48 6.11 -13.79
CA ILE A 86 25.06 6.56 -12.51
C ILE A 86 24.19 7.63 -11.83
N LYS A 87 23.69 8.61 -12.60
CA LYS A 87 22.84 9.68 -12.07
C LYS A 87 21.50 9.15 -11.54
N GLN A 88 20.87 8.24 -12.29
CA GLN A 88 19.60 7.63 -11.88
C GLN A 88 19.77 6.69 -10.68
N MET A 89 20.93 6.02 -10.55
CA MET A 89 21.22 5.17 -9.39
C MET A 89 21.34 5.99 -8.10
N LYS A 90 22.02 7.16 -8.14
CA LYS A 90 22.05 8.09 -6.99
C LYS A 90 20.65 8.58 -6.60
N LYS A 91 19.78 8.83 -7.59
CA LYS A 91 18.39 9.21 -7.35
C LYS A 91 17.60 8.08 -6.70
N LEU A 92 17.82 6.85 -7.13
CA LEU A 92 17.21 5.65 -6.54
C LEU A 92 17.60 5.48 -5.07
N ASP A 93 18.88 5.64 -4.75
CA ASP A 93 19.39 5.54 -3.38
C ASP A 93 18.77 6.60 -2.46
N PHE A 94 18.66 7.84 -2.94
CA PHE A 94 17.97 8.91 -2.20
C PHE A 94 16.51 8.59 -1.92
N LEU A 95 15.76 8.08 -2.92
CA LEU A 95 14.34 7.73 -2.74
C LEU A 95 14.16 6.55 -1.78
N ARG A 96 15.06 5.57 -1.81
CA ARG A 96 15.09 4.46 -0.84
C ARG A 96 15.31 5.00 0.57
N TYR A 97 16.32 5.85 0.77
CA TYR A 97 16.59 6.49 2.07
C TYR A 97 15.40 7.33 2.58
N LYS A 98 14.77 8.11 1.69
CA LYS A 98 13.57 8.92 2.02
C LYS A 98 12.41 8.03 2.50
N LEU A 99 12.21 6.88 1.88
CA LEU A 99 11.16 5.92 2.24
C LEU A 99 11.45 5.23 3.58
N GLU A 100 12.71 4.88 3.86
CA GLU A 100 13.15 4.32 5.14
C GLU A 100 12.93 5.30 6.29
N SER A 101 13.35 6.55 6.10
CA SER A 101 13.24 7.62 7.08
C SER A 101 11.78 7.89 7.48
N ARG A 102 10.84 7.78 6.53
CA ARG A 102 9.40 7.96 6.79
C ARG A 102 8.74 6.74 7.43
N THR A 103 9.11 5.53 7.02
CA THR A 103 8.44 4.31 7.49
C THR A 103 8.98 3.80 8.82
N GLY A 104 10.16 4.29 9.26
CA GLY A 104 10.86 3.79 10.45
C GLY A 104 11.28 2.33 10.31
N LYS A 105 11.22 1.78 9.10
CA LYS A 105 11.57 0.40 8.76
C LYS A 105 12.76 0.43 7.84
N ILE A 106 13.78 -0.35 8.17
CA ILE A 106 14.89 -0.62 7.26
C ILE A 106 14.29 -1.39 6.09
N LEU A 107 14.38 -0.84 4.87
CA LEU A 107 13.93 -1.57 3.70
C LEU A 107 15.02 -2.62 3.39
N PRO A 108 14.64 -3.88 3.16
CA PRO A 108 15.63 -4.84 2.71
C PRO A 108 16.19 -4.33 1.38
N VAL A 109 17.51 -4.14 1.32
CA VAL A 109 18.23 -3.84 0.08
C VAL A 109 17.87 -4.94 -0.93
N ARG A 110 16.98 -4.62 -1.88
CA ARG A 110 16.61 -5.51 -2.97
C ARG A 110 17.71 -5.43 -4.01
N ASP A 111 18.43 -6.54 -4.13
CA ASP A 111 19.49 -6.85 -5.08
C ASP A 111 20.54 -5.76 -5.26
N SER A 112 21.48 -5.73 -4.33
CA SER A 112 22.84 -5.38 -4.71
C SER A 112 23.57 -6.68 -5.03
N ALA A 113 24.21 -6.76 -6.20
CA ALA A 113 25.19 -7.79 -6.54
C ALA A 113 26.30 -7.94 -5.47
N TYR A 114 26.43 -6.94 -4.59
CA TYR A 114 27.25 -6.95 -3.38
C TYR A 114 26.83 -8.03 -2.35
N ARG A 115 25.53 -8.34 -2.23
CA ARG A 115 25.03 -9.34 -1.27
C ARG A 115 25.43 -10.76 -1.67
N ALA A 116 25.42 -11.06 -2.97
CA ALA A 116 25.95 -12.32 -3.49
C ALA A 116 27.46 -12.45 -3.20
N LYS A 117 28.24 -11.39 -3.46
CA LYS A 117 29.68 -11.35 -3.15
C LYS A 117 30.01 -11.44 -1.65
N LEU A 118 29.13 -10.96 -0.77
CA LEU A 118 29.29 -11.10 0.68
C LEU A 118 28.99 -12.52 1.14
N ILE A 119 27.99 -13.19 0.55
CA ILE A 119 27.68 -14.59 0.87
C ILE A 119 28.82 -15.51 0.43
N ASP A 120 29.44 -15.26 -0.72
CA ASP A 120 30.62 -16.02 -1.18
C ASP A 120 31.87 -15.83 -0.29
N ASN A 121 32.02 -14.65 0.33
CA ASN A 121 33.16 -14.32 1.19
C ASN A 121 32.97 -14.68 2.68
N ILE A 122 31.77 -15.08 3.10
CA ILE A 122 31.50 -15.55 4.46
C ILE A 122 31.43 -17.07 4.41
N THR A 123 32.58 -17.70 4.19
CA THR A 123 32.74 -19.13 4.49
C THR A 123 32.89 -19.25 6.01
N VAL A 124 31.80 -19.61 6.68
CA VAL A 124 31.84 -20.00 8.09
C VAL A 124 32.50 -21.38 8.15
N LYS A 125 33.63 -21.47 8.87
CA LYS A 125 34.26 -22.73 9.29
C LYS A 125 33.49 -23.33 10.47
#